data_AF-A0A9P8DIY6-F1
#
_entry.id   AF-A0A9P8DIY6-F1
#
_cell.length_a   1.000
_cell.length_b   1.000
_cell.length_c   1.000
_cell.angle_alpha   90.00
_cell.angle_beta   90.00
_cell.angle_gamma   90.00
#
_symmetry.space_group_name_H-M   'P 1'
#
loop_
_entity.id
_entity.type
_entity.pdbx_description
1 polymer ?
#
loop_
_entity_poly.entity_id
_entity_poly.type
_entity_poly.pdbx_seq_one_letter_code
_entity_poly.pdbx_strand_id
1 'polypeptide(L)'
;MSSVQRMSSGTSDKEQMTTLLEKIRALLGLYCVLSIISTRQSRRNPLDIPNMETYLKIVSQAQATPSDHSIEYVVRFVQMGERLSRSFGEPHERTLLSPYAVLLEGTGSRFRNDLSRLAESVPNGNVETYGQTFELYRLYLLVRLFEPAIIVACHPEEGVPQFVYLLTCLSNCLDAMQSFFDILLGSPVDLLLRRSILTHDQILYVMLQAAKLLLVEIPDWDTKSIRQTLDLTNILDQMVSCYEEATRLRRAAVKRVVFSTLEEESPNEMTSMLKLIKEIRWLKCWLESRFNGSWREVGEETYQDALKPTWSLGLLEEMPWKI
;
A
#
# COMPACT_ATOMS: atom_id res chain seq x y z
N MET A 1 55.30 -25.57 -4.63
CA MET A 1 54.07 -25.74 -3.83
C MET A 1 53.61 -24.40 -3.26
N SER A 2 53.14 -23.45 -4.08
CA SER A 2 52.74 -22.09 -3.64
C SER A 2 51.48 -21.55 -4.37
N SER A 3 50.76 -22.40 -5.09
CA SER A 3 49.57 -22.01 -5.87
C SER A 3 48.24 -22.44 -5.24
N VAL A 4 48.24 -23.32 -4.23
CA VAL A 4 47.01 -23.88 -3.65
C VAL A 4 46.47 -23.04 -2.47
N GLN A 5 47.31 -22.24 -1.83
CA GLN A 5 46.94 -21.48 -0.63
C GLN A 5 46.26 -20.13 -0.95
N ARG A 6 46.42 -19.59 -2.17
CA ARG A 6 45.69 -18.38 -2.63
C ARG A 6 44.26 -18.65 -3.09
N MET A 7 43.93 -19.90 -3.48
CA MET A 7 42.59 -20.23 -3.93
C MET A 7 41.61 -20.43 -2.76
N SER A 8 42.08 -20.98 -1.64
CA SER A 8 41.26 -21.25 -0.45
C SER A 8 40.78 -19.97 0.27
N SER A 9 41.63 -18.94 0.39
CA SER A 9 41.24 -17.66 1.01
C SER A 9 40.22 -16.89 0.17
N GLY A 10 40.37 -16.90 -1.17
CA GLY A 10 39.46 -16.20 -2.08
C GLY A 10 38.06 -16.80 -2.17
N THR A 11 37.88 -18.10 -1.88
CA THR A 11 36.55 -18.73 -1.74
C THR A 11 35.87 -18.35 -0.43
N SER A 12 36.61 -18.29 0.68
CA SER A 12 36.06 -17.92 1.99
C SER A 12 35.59 -16.45 2.02
N ASP A 13 36.36 -15.54 1.42
CA ASP A 13 36.01 -14.10 1.38
C ASP A 13 34.76 -13.83 0.51
N LYS A 14 34.59 -14.57 -0.59
CA LYS A 14 33.40 -14.46 -1.46
C LYS A 14 32.14 -15.01 -0.79
N GLU A 15 32.26 -16.12 -0.06
CA GLU A 15 31.15 -16.72 0.68
C GLU A 15 30.72 -15.82 1.84
N GLN A 16 31.69 -15.22 2.55
CA GLN A 16 31.42 -14.21 3.59
C GLN A 16 30.74 -12.97 3.02
N MET A 17 31.19 -12.45 1.87
CA MET A 17 30.56 -11.31 1.20
C MET A 17 29.13 -11.61 0.75
N THR A 18 28.89 -12.81 0.20
CA THR A 18 27.55 -13.24 -0.23
C THR A 18 26.60 -13.32 0.95
N THR A 19 27.05 -13.96 2.04
CA THR A 19 26.30 -14.07 3.30
C THR A 19 26.00 -12.69 3.89
N LEU A 20 26.95 -11.76 3.81
CA LEU A 20 26.75 -10.38 4.27
C LEU A 20 25.66 -9.66 3.45
N LEU A 21 25.71 -9.77 2.12
CA LEU A 21 24.71 -9.14 1.25
C LEU A 21 23.30 -9.70 1.49
N GLU A 22 23.17 -11.01 1.71
CA GLU A 22 21.89 -11.63 2.08
C GLU A 22 21.35 -11.10 3.40
N LYS A 23 22.20 -10.98 4.43
CA LYS A 23 21.83 -10.37 5.71
C LYS A 23 21.36 -8.92 5.55
N ILE A 24 22.05 -8.14 4.71
CA ILE A 24 21.66 -6.75 4.45
C ILE A 24 20.31 -6.71 3.72
N ARG A 25 20.09 -7.53 2.69
CA ARG A 25 18.78 -7.60 2.00
C ARG A 25 17.65 -7.99 2.94
N ALA A 26 17.88 -8.97 3.81
CA ALA A 26 16.91 -9.40 4.81
C ALA A 26 16.58 -8.25 5.79
N LEU A 27 17.60 -7.52 6.25
CA LEU A 27 17.42 -6.34 7.11
C LEU A 27 16.61 -5.23 6.42
N LEU A 28 16.92 -4.92 5.15
CA LEU A 28 16.19 -3.92 4.36
C LEU A 28 14.72 -4.33 4.13
N GLY A 29 14.47 -5.61 3.85
CA GLY A 29 13.12 -6.16 3.74
C GLY A 29 12.35 -6.06 5.05
N LEU A 30 12.98 -6.41 6.17
CA LEU A 30 12.39 -6.31 7.50
C LEU A 30 12.09 -4.87 7.89
N TYR A 31 13.00 -3.93 7.57
CA TYR A 31 12.77 -2.49 7.74
C TYR A 31 11.49 -2.05 7.01
N CYS A 32 11.29 -2.50 5.76
CA CYS A 32 10.10 -2.14 4.99
C CYS A 32 8.80 -2.66 5.62
N VAL A 33 8.79 -3.91 6.07
CA VAL A 33 7.61 -4.51 6.72
C VAL A 33 7.30 -3.82 8.05
N LEU A 34 8.31 -3.57 8.88
CA LEU A 34 8.14 -2.89 10.16
C LEU A 34 7.71 -1.44 9.97
N SER A 35 8.15 -0.77 8.91
CA SER A 35 7.72 0.59 8.57
C SER A 35 6.20 0.68 8.38
N ILE A 36 5.61 -0.28 7.64
CA ILE A 36 4.17 -0.34 7.45
C ILE A 36 3.46 -0.58 8.76
N ILE A 37 3.90 -1.59 9.54
CA ILE A 37 3.27 -1.92 10.83
C ILE A 37 3.33 -0.73 11.79
N SER A 38 4.50 -0.11 11.92
CA SER A 38 4.71 1.08 12.73
C SER A 38 3.84 2.24 12.28
N THR A 39 3.74 2.49 10.96
CA THR A 39 2.86 3.54 10.43
C THR A 39 1.39 3.29 10.78
N ARG A 40 0.89 2.04 10.61
CA ARG A 40 -0.49 1.69 10.96
C ARG A 40 -0.80 1.86 12.44
N GLN A 41 0.18 1.50 13.29
CA GLN A 41 0.09 1.61 14.74
C GLN A 41 0.45 2.99 15.25
N SER A 42 0.72 3.95 14.36
CA SER A 42 1.03 5.30 14.80
C SER A 42 2.27 5.32 15.72
N ARG A 43 3.31 4.57 15.33
CA ARG A 43 4.57 4.39 16.07
C ARG A 43 5.76 4.64 15.16
N ARG A 44 6.92 4.91 15.77
CA ARG A 44 8.19 4.96 15.05
C ARG A 44 8.61 3.54 14.65
N ASN A 45 9.27 3.43 13.49
CA ASN A 45 9.90 2.20 13.07
C ASN A 45 11.09 1.89 14.00
N PRO A 46 11.12 0.73 14.69
CA PRO A 46 12.22 0.39 15.58
C PRO A 46 13.55 0.18 14.84
N LEU A 47 13.51 -0.03 13.53
CA LEU A 47 14.70 -0.14 12.67
C LEU A 47 15.05 1.17 11.94
N ASP A 48 14.48 2.31 12.35
CA ASP A 48 14.93 3.64 11.91
C ASP A 48 16.30 3.97 12.52
N ILE A 49 17.33 3.27 12.05
CA ILE A 49 18.72 3.33 12.51
C ILE A 49 19.56 4.20 11.56
N PRO A 50 20.58 4.92 12.06
CA PRO A 50 21.40 5.84 11.25
C PRO A 50 22.22 5.18 10.13
N ASN A 51 22.23 3.84 10.04
CA ASN A 51 23.06 3.08 9.09
C ASN A 51 22.31 2.64 7.82
N MET A 52 21.02 2.96 7.67
CA MET A 52 20.22 2.50 6.52
C MET A 52 20.80 2.95 5.16
N GLU A 53 21.28 4.19 5.06
CA GLU A 53 21.92 4.69 3.83
C GLU A 53 23.22 3.95 3.50
N THR A 54 23.97 3.52 4.52
CA THR A 54 25.19 2.72 4.31
C THR A 54 24.83 1.36 3.74
N TYR A 55 23.79 0.70 4.27
CA TYR A 55 23.33 -0.59 3.78
C TYR A 55 22.78 -0.54 2.36
N LEU A 56 22.02 0.52 2.03
CA LEU A 56 21.54 0.76 0.66
C LEU A 56 22.71 0.93 -0.31
N LYS A 57 23.72 1.73 0.06
CA LYS A 57 24.93 1.90 -0.76
C LYS A 57 25.67 0.59 -1.00
N ILE A 58 25.84 -0.23 0.05
CA ILE A 58 26.53 -1.53 -0.08
C ILE A 58 25.81 -2.43 -1.09
N VAL A 59 24.47 -2.56 -0.99
CA VAL A 59 23.69 -3.40 -1.90
C VAL A 59 23.66 -2.84 -3.33
N SER A 60 23.46 -1.54 -3.47
CA SER A 60 23.41 -0.85 -4.77
C SER A 60 24.75 -0.90 -5.52
N GLN A 61 25.88 -0.87 -4.80
CA GLN A 61 27.22 -1.01 -5.37
C GLN A 61 27.60 -2.45 -5.68
N ALA A 62 27.10 -3.41 -4.88
CA ALA A 62 27.41 -4.83 -5.10
C ALA A 62 26.77 -5.38 -6.37
N GLN A 63 25.54 -4.94 -6.70
CA GLN A 63 24.76 -5.37 -7.88
C GLN A 63 24.83 -6.88 -8.13
N ALA A 64 24.86 -7.67 -7.06
CA ALA A 64 25.08 -9.11 -7.13
C ALA A 64 23.84 -9.84 -7.66
N THR A 65 22.66 -9.23 -7.56
CA THR A 65 21.41 -9.75 -8.12
C THR A 65 20.65 -8.65 -8.88
N PRO A 66 19.87 -8.99 -9.93
CA PRO A 66 19.03 -8.01 -10.63
C PRO A 66 18.01 -7.30 -9.74
N SER A 67 17.60 -7.91 -8.62
CA SER A 67 16.69 -7.32 -7.63
C SER A 67 17.35 -6.30 -6.69
N ASP A 68 18.67 -6.17 -6.70
CA ASP A 68 19.40 -5.21 -5.85
C ASP A 68 19.09 -3.75 -6.20
N HIS A 69 18.79 -3.47 -7.47
CA HIS A 69 18.28 -2.16 -7.84
C HIS A 69 16.86 -1.96 -7.32
N SER A 70 16.00 -2.96 -7.44
CA SER A 70 14.61 -2.83 -7.05
C SER A 70 14.43 -2.61 -5.55
N ILE A 71 15.22 -3.30 -4.71
CA ILE A 71 15.15 -3.15 -3.26
C ILE A 71 15.52 -1.74 -2.81
N GLU A 72 16.49 -1.08 -3.47
CA GLU A 72 16.85 0.30 -3.17
C GLU A 72 15.63 1.23 -3.31
N TYR A 73 14.94 1.16 -4.45
CA TYR A 73 13.77 2.01 -4.69
C TYR A 73 12.60 1.68 -3.76
N VAL A 74 12.34 0.39 -3.48
CA VAL A 74 11.32 -0.01 -2.49
C VAL A 74 11.61 0.67 -1.14
N VAL A 75 12.84 0.58 -0.64
CA VAL A 75 13.22 1.20 0.63
C VAL A 75 13.08 2.72 0.57
N ARG A 76 13.48 3.37 -0.53
CA ARG A 76 13.35 4.83 -0.69
C ARG A 76 11.89 5.29 -0.66
N PHE A 77 10.98 4.58 -1.33
CA PHE A 77 9.55 4.88 -1.25
C PHE A 77 8.99 4.69 0.17
N VAL A 78 9.42 3.64 0.86
CA VAL A 78 9.04 3.41 2.27
C VAL A 78 9.53 4.54 3.17
N GLN A 79 10.81 4.95 3.04
CA GLN A 79 11.37 6.10 3.77
C GLN A 79 10.60 7.39 3.49
N MET A 80 10.15 7.61 2.25
CA MET A 80 9.27 8.74 1.92
C MET A 80 7.93 8.65 2.65
N GLY A 81 7.33 7.46 2.75
CA GLY A 81 6.11 7.23 3.53
C GLY A 81 6.29 7.52 5.02
N GLU A 82 7.42 7.12 5.61
CA GLU A 82 7.73 7.47 7.01
C GLU A 82 7.93 8.96 7.21
N ARG A 83 8.64 9.62 6.27
CA ARG A 83 8.85 11.06 6.29
C ARG A 83 7.53 11.83 6.20
N LEU A 84 6.61 11.38 5.35
CA LEU A 84 5.26 11.93 5.26
C LEU A 84 4.50 11.76 6.57
N SER A 85 4.52 10.55 7.12
CA SER A 85 3.86 10.24 8.41
C SER A 85 4.37 11.15 9.53
N ARG A 86 5.70 11.36 9.60
CA ARG A 86 6.32 12.26 10.58
C ARG A 86 5.94 13.72 10.35
N SER A 87 5.80 14.15 9.10
CA SER A 87 5.40 15.53 8.80
C SER A 87 4.00 15.86 9.30
N PHE A 88 3.09 14.88 9.37
CA PHE A 88 1.76 15.02 9.94
C PHE A 88 1.74 15.09 11.48
N GLY A 89 2.91 15.04 12.14
CA GLY A 89 3.03 15.09 13.60
C GLY A 89 2.89 13.74 14.28
N GLU A 90 3.12 13.72 15.59
CA GLU A 90 3.00 12.51 16.41
C GLU A 90 1.53 12.14 16.61
N PRO A 91 1.15 10.86 16.56
CA PRO A 91 -0.27 10.47 16.53
C PRO A 91 -1.11 10.92 17.73
N HIS A 92 -0.52 10.99 18.93
CA HIS A 92 -1.20 11.53 20.12
C HIS A 92 -1.38 13.06 20.11
N GLU A 93 -0.71 13.75 19.20
CA GLU A 93 -0.77 15.21 19.02
C GLU A 93 -1.56 15.60 17.76
N ARG A 94 -1.97 14.62 16.94
CA ARG A 94 -2.69 14.86 15.70
C ARG A 94 -4.12 15.30 16.00
N THR A 95 -4.38 16.60 15.81
CA THR A 95 -5.72 17.10 15.54
C THR A 95 -6.10 16.82 14.09
N LEU A 96 -7.39 16.89 13.75
CA LEU A 96 -7.86 16.74 12.36
C LEU A 96 -7.26 17.82 11.42
N LEU A 97 -6.91 18.98 11.98
CA LEU A 97 -6.38 20.14 11.23
C LEU A 97 -4.86 20.11 11.03
N SER A 98 -4.11 19.49 11.95
CA SER A 98 -2.65 19.51 11.92
C SER A 98 -2.05 18.86 10.65
N PRO A 99 -2.46 17.64 10.24
CA PRO A 99 -2.01 17.06 8.97
C PRO A 99 -2.43 17.86 7.74
N TYR A 100 -3.59 18.52 7.77
CA TYR A 100 -4.05 19.35 6.66
C TYR A 100 -3.24 20.65 6.54
N ALA A 101 -2.80 21.24 7.66
CA ALA A 101 -1.92 22.41 7.65
C ALA A 101 -0.59 22.15 6.90
N VAL A 102 -0.05 20.93 6.97
CA VAL A 102 1.13 20.50 6.19
C VAL A 102 0.91 20.66 4.69
N LEU A 103 -0.31 20.42 4.20
CA LEU A 103 -0.66 20.65 2.81
C LEU A 103 -0.71 22.15 2.49
N LEU A 104 -1.27 22.97 3.38
CA LEU A 104 -1.40 24.42 3.20
C LEU A 104 -0.06 25.16 3.21
N GLU A 105 0.89 24.72 4.04
CA GLU A 105 2.20 25.37 4.25
C GLU A 105 3.22 25.12 3.11
N GLY A 106 2.77 24.59 1.98
CA GLY A 106 3.63 24.27 0.83
C GLY A 106 4.55 23.05 1.03
N THR A 107 4.54 22.43 2.21
CA THR A 107 5.24 21.16 2.48
C THR A 107 4.70 20.04 1.60
N GLY A 108 3.39 20.01 1.35
CA GLY A 108 2.80 19.06 0.41
C GLY A 108 3.32 19.20 -1.04
N SER A 109 3.54 20.43 -1.52
CA SER A 109 4.11 20.67 -2.85
C SER A 109 5.57 20.19 -2.94
N ARG A 110 6.37 20.47 -1.90
CA ARG A 110 7.75 19.96 -1.80
C ARG A 110 7.77 18.42 -1.79
N PHE A 111 6.90 17.79 -1.01
CA PHE A 111 6.80 16.34 -0.96
C PHE A 111 6.43 15.74 -2.32
N ARG A 112 5.45 16.32 -3.02
CA ARG A 112 5.04 15.90 -4.37
C ARG A 112 6.21 15.97 -5.35
N ASN A 113 6.99 17.05 -5.33
CA ASN A 113 8.15 17.21 -6.20
C ASN A 113 9.26 16.20 -5.89
N ASP A 114 9.57 15.98 -4.61
CA ASP A 114 10.52 14.93 -4.19
C ASP A 114 10.06 13.54 -4.67
N LEU A 115 8.76 13.28 -4.62
CA LEU A 115 8.18 12.00 -5.02
C LEU A 115 8.27 11.80 -6.54
N SER A 116 7.97 12.83 -7.32
CA SER A 116 8.17 12.82 -8.78
C SER A 116 9.63 12.58 -9.13
N ARG A 117 10.57 13.26 -8.47
CA ARG A 117 12.01 13.07 -8.69
C ARG A 117 12.46 11.64 -8.36
N LEU A 118 11.94 11.04 -7.29
CA LEU A 118 12.23 9.65 -6.97
C LEU A 118 11.70 8.71 -8.06
N ALA A 119 10.47 8.92 -8.52
CA ALA A 119 9.87 8.11 -9.59
C ALA A 119 10.63 8.23 -10.92
N GLU A 120 11.03 9.44 -11.30
CA GLU A 120 11.85 9.70 -12.49
C GLU A 120 13.26 9.08 -12.41
N SER A 121 13.78 8.90 -11.19
CA SER A 121 15.09 8.29 -10.98
C SER A 121 15.11 6.76 -11.08
N VAL A 122 13.94 6.12 -11.21
CA VAL A 122 13.82 4.67 -11.38
C VAL A 122 14.38 4.27 -12.76
N PRO A 123 15.28 3.28 -12.87
CA PRO A 123 15.88 2.92 -14.14
C PRO A 123 14.84 2.32 -15.11
N ASN A 124 14.81 2.84 -16.34
CA ASN A 124 13.95 2.37 -17.43
C ASN A 124 14.33 0.97 -17.98
N GLY A 125 15.31 0.29 -17.39
CA GLY A 125 15.83 -0.99 -17.91
C GLY A 125 14.95 -2.21 -17.62
N ASN A 126 14.07 -2.14 -16.61
CA ASN A 126 13.21 -3.26 -16.16
C ASN A 126 11.73 -2.84 -16.05
N VAL A 127 11.28 -2.01 -17.00
CA VAL A 127 9.94 -1.38 -17.01
C VAL A 127 8.81 -2.40 -16.85
N GLU A 128 8.95 -3.59 -17.44
CA GLU A 128 7.89 -4.60 -17.44
C GLU A 128 7.66 -5.29 -16.08
N THR A 129 8.67 -5.41 -15.20
CA THR A 129 8.52 -6.15 -13.94
C THR A 129 8.41 -5.25 -12.70
N TYR A 130 9.18 -4.15 -12.64
CA TYR A 130 9.22 -3.30 -11.45
C TYR A 130 8.64 -1.90 -11.67
N GLY A 131 8.56 -1.43 -12.92
CA GLY A 131 8.02 -0.10 -13.24
C GLY A 131 6.60 0.10 -12.72
N GLN A 132 5.70 -0.85 -13.00
CA GLN A 132 4.33 -0.83 -12.48
C GLN A 132 4.29 -0.82 -10.95
N THR A 133 5.17 -1.59 -10.29
CA THR A 133 5.22 -1.64 -8.82
C THR A 133 5.62 -0.28 -8.25
N PHE A 134 6.65 0.37 -8.78
CA PHE A 134 7.09 1.68 -8.30
C PHE A 134 6.07 2.78 -8.57
N GLU A 135 5.37 2.70 -9.69
CA GLU A 135 4.29 3.63 -9.99
C GLU A 135 3.12 3.49 -9.02
N LEU A 136 2.77 2.26 -8.62
CA LEU A 136 1.78 2.05 -7.56
C LEU A 136 2.24 2.61 -6.22
N TYR A 137 3.54 2.50 -5.86
CA TYR A 137 4.07 3.09 -4.64
C TYR A 137 3.98 4.62 -4.68
N ARG A 138 4.28 5.22 -5.85
CA ARG A 138 4.14 6.65 -6.09
C ARG A 138 2.70 7.11 -5.90
N LEU A 139 1.76 6.45 -6.57
CA LEU A 139 0.33 6.78 -6.49
C LEU A 139 -0.23 6.58 -5.08
N TYR A 140 0.15 5.50 -4.39
CA TYR A 140 -0.18 5.29 -2.97
C TYR A 140 0.31 6.44 -2.08
N LEU A 141 1.55 6.91 -2.27
CA LEU A 141 2.07 8.03 -1.48
C LEU A 141 1.38 9.36 -1.79
N LEU A 142 0.88 9.56 -3.01
CA LEU A 142 0.02 10.70 -3.34
C LEU A 142 -1.33 10.60 -2.64
N VAL A 143 -1.96 9.43 -2.63
CA VAL A 143 -3.20 9.21 -1.87
C VAL A 143 -2.99 9.51 -0.40
N ARG A 144 -1.88 9.04 0.19
CA ARG A 144 -1.51 9.35 1.58
C ARG A 144 -1.22 10.82 1.83
N LEU A 145 -0.64 11.51 0.85
CA LEU A 145 -0.37 12.95 0.96
C LEU A 145 -1.69 13.71 1.06
N PHE A 146 -2.66 13.39 0.21
CA PHE A 146 -3.94 14.11 0.15
C PHE A 146 -5.03 13.56 1.07
N GLU A 147 -4.81 12.43 1.74
CA GLU A 147 -5.73 11.85 2.72
C GLU A 147 -6.25 12.85 3.78
N PRO A 148 -5.43 13.75 4.36
CA PRO A 148 -5.94 14.75 5.30
C PRO A 148 -7.09 15.61 4.74
N ALA A 149 -7.13 15.85 3.43
CA ALA A 149 -8.23 16.57 2.80
C ALA A 149 -9.55 15.78 2.87
N ILE A 150 -9.51 14.45 2.73
CA ILE A 150 -10.69 13.58 2.88
C ILE A 150 -11.21 13.68 4.32
N ILE A 151 -10.30 13.59 5.29
CA ILE A 151 -10.63 13.64 6.72
C ILE A 151 -11.31 14.97 7.07
N VAL A 152 -10.73 16.10 6.64
CA VAL A 152 -11.32 17.43 6.84
C VAL A 152 -12.69 17.55 6.16
N ALA A 153 -12.83 17.03 4.95
CA ALA A 153 -14.10 17.10 4.22
C ALA A 153 -15.21 16.25 4.86
N CYS A 154 -14.87 15.17 5.56
CA CYS A 154 -15.82 14.39 6.36
C CYS A 154 -16.23 15.08 7.68
N HIS A 155 -15.53 16.14 8.10
CA HIS A 155 -15.77 16.85 9.36
C HIS A 155 -15.89 18.38 9.13
N PRO A 156 -16.88 18.84 8.34
CA PRO A 156 -17.01 20.25 7.97
C PRO A 156 -17.30 21.16 9.17
N GLU A 157 -17.88 20.62 10.24
CA GLU A 157 -18.26 21.34 11.46
C GLU A 157 -17.06 21.88 12.26
N GLU A 158 -15.84 21.42 11.95
CA GLU A 158 -14.62 21.87 12.61
C GLU A 158 -14.01 23.14 12.00
N GLY A 159 -14.70 23.77 11.04
CA GLY A 159 -14.49 25.17 10.66
C GLY A 159 -13.28 25.46 9.78
N VAL A 160 -12.99 24.64 8.75
CA VAL A 160 -11.82 24.81 7.88
C VAL A 160 -12.09 25.80 6.72
N PRO A 161 -11.43 26.97 6.67
CA PRO A 161 -11.86 28.08 5.80
C PRO A 161 -11.18 28.14 4.41
N GLN A 162 -10.65 27.04 3.86
CA GLN A 162 -9.96 27.07 2.55
C GLN A 162 -10.52 26.06 1.53
N PHE A 163 -11.73 26.36 1.07
CA PHE A 163 -12.54 25.50 0.22
C PHE A 163 -11.91 25.13 -1.14
N VAL A 164 -11.29 26.11 -1.80
CA VAL A 164 -10.70 25.91 -3.14
C VAL A 164 -9.51 24.95 -3.11
N TYR A 165 -8.65 25.08 -2.10
CA TYR A 165 -7.51 24.18 -1.94
C TYR A 165 -7.95 22.78 -1.54
N LEU A 166 -8.99 22.68 -0.70
CA LEU A 166 -9.60 21.41 -0.32
C LEU A 166 -10.07 20.63 -1.56
N LEU A 167 -10.88 21.27 -2.42
CA LEU A 167 -11.34 20.66 -3.67
C LEU A 167 -10.18 20.23 -4.58
N THR A 168 -9.12 21.03 -4.64
CA THR A 168 -7.90 20.70 -5.41
C THR A 168 -7.22 19.45 -4.84
N CYS A 169 -7.09 19.34 -3.52
CA CYS A 169 -6.52 18.16 -2.87
C CYS A 169 -7.38 16.91 -3.09
N LEU A 170 -8.71 17.03 -2.96
CA LEU A 170 -9.63 15.93 -3.20
C LEU A 170 -9.58 15.44 -4.66
N SER A 171 -9.50 16.37 -5.63
CA SER A 171 -9.37 16.04 -7.05
C SER A 171 -8.04 15.33 -7.34
N ASN A 172 -6.92 15.83 -6.83
CA ASN A 172 -5.63 15.16 -6.98
C ASN A 172 -5.62 13.77 -6.32
N CYS A 173 -6.37 13.59 -5.22
CA CYS A 173 -6.53 12.31 -4.56
C CYS A 173 -7.33 11.34 -5.43
N LEU A 174 -8.43 11.79 -6.03
CA LEU A 174 -9.24 11.03 -6.97
C LEU A 174 -8.42 10.56 -8.17
N ASP A 175 -7.68 11.45 -8.82
CA ASP A 175 -6.85 11.14 -9.98
C ASP A 175 -5.78 10.09 -9.65
N ALA A 176 -5.17 10.21 -8.47
CA ALA A 176 -4.19 9.23 -7.99
C ALA A 176 -4.83 7.86 -7.71
N MET A 177 -6.02 7.81 -7.12
CA MET A 177 -6.76 6.57 -6.87
C MET A 177 -7.18 5.90 -8.18
N GLN A 178 -7.73 6.65 -9.13
CA GLN A 178 -8.14 6.13 -10.44
C GLN A 178 -6.93 5.51 -11.17
N SER A 179 -5.84 6.29 -11.30
CA SER A 179 -4.60 5.81 -11.91
C SER A 179 -4.04 4.56 -11.18
N PHE A 180 -4.18 4.50 -9.86
CA PHE A 180 -3.72 3.35 -9.08
C PHE A 180 -4.50 2.09 -9.43
N PHE A 181 -5.83 2.18 -9.49
CA PHE A 181 -6.67 1.04 -9.85
C PHE A 181 -6.50 0.64 -11.31
N ASP A 182 -6.33 1.58 -12.24
CA ASP A 182 -6.07 1.29 -13.64
C ASP A 182 -4.79 0.48 -13.83
N ILE A 183 -3.70 0.87 -13.17
CA ILE A 183 -2.43 0.12 -13.21
C ILE A 183 -2.57 -1.23 -12.52
N LEU A 184 -3.27 -1.28 -11.38
CA LEU A 184 -3.46 -2.50 -10.61
C LEU A 184 -4.25 -3.55 -11.40
N LEU A 185 -5.37 -3.16 -12.00
CA LEU A 185 -6.27 -4.04 -12.76
C LEU A 185 -5.77 -4.32 -14.18
N GLY A 186 -4.97 -3.41 -14.76
CA GLY A 186 -4.27 -3.65 -16.02
C GLY A 186 -3.08 -4.61 -15.91
N SER A 187 -2.68 -5.00 -14.69
CA SER A 187 -1.60 -5.97 -14.46
C SER A 187 -2.08 -7.41 -14.69
N PRO A 188 -1.22 -8.31 -15.22
CA PRO A 188 -1.53 -9.73 -15.29
C PRO A 188 -1.95 -10.32 -13.93
N VAL A 189 -3.03 -11.11 -13.95
CA VAL A 189 -3.66 -11.66 -12.73
C VAL A 189 -2.69 -12.53 -11.92
N ASP A 190 -1.75 -13.21 -12.56
CA ASP A 190 -0.75 -14.04 -11.88
C ASP A 190 0.26 -13.22 -11.06
N LEU A 191 0.45 -11.93 -11.37
CA LEU A 191 1.31 -11.04 -10.61
C LEU A 191 0.67 -10.62 -9.27
N LEU A 192 -0.66 -10.61 -9.15
CA LEU A 192 -1.33 -10.15 -7.94
C LEU A 192 -0.91 -10.95 -6.71
N LEU A 193 -0.85 -12.28 -6.81
CA LEU A 193 -0.40 -13.15 -5.72
C LEU A 193 1.11 -13.14 -5.49
N ARG A 194 1.89 -12.62 -6.44
CA ARG A 194 3.36 -12.51 -6.34
C ARG A 194 3.80 -11.19 -5.74
N ARG A 195 2.89 -10.23 -5.57
CA ARG A 195 3.19 -8.93 -4.98
C ARG A 195 3.55 -9.05 -3.51
N SER A 196 4.43 -8.17 -3.07
CA SER A 196 4.85 -8.11 -1.68
C SER A 196 3.68 -7.77 -0.74
N ILE A 197 3.83 -8.10 0.54
CA ILE A 197 2.91 -7.67 1.59
C ILE A 197 2.74 -6.14 1.63
N LEU A 198 3.80 -5.41 1.26
CA LEU A 198 3.76 -3.94 1.18
C LEU A 198 2.73 -3.47 0.15
N THR A 199 2.71 -4.10 -1.02
CA THR A 199 1.78 -3.71 -2.09
C THR A 199 0.35 -4.08 -1.73
N HIS A 200 0.14 -5.19 -1.04
CA HIS A 200 -1.19 -5.56 -0.54
C HIS A 200 -1.69 -4.56 0.50
N ASP A 201 -0.85 -4.12 1.44
CA ASP A 201 -1.18 -3.04 2.38
C ASP A 201 -1.63 -1.77 1.63
N GLN A 202 -0.90 -1.38 0.60
CA GLN A 202 -1.22 -0.19 -0.20
C GLN A 202 -2.56 -0.31 -0.91
N ILE A 203 -2.85 -1.46 -1.53
CA ILE A 203 -4.12 -1.73 -2.22
C ILE A 203 -5.29 -1.53 -1.26
N LEU A 204 -5.19 -2.12 -0.07
CA LEU A 204 -6.23 -2.03 0.95
C LEU A 204 -6.43 -0.60 1.46
N TYR A 205 -5.33 0.11 1.68
CA TYR A 205 -5.38 1.51 2.07
C TYR A 205 -6.09 2.36 1.01
N VAL A 206 -5.71 2.22 -0.27
CA VAL A 206 -6.31 3.00 -1.37
C VAL A 206 -7.79 2.67 -1.53
N MET A 207 -8.20 1.40 -1.45
CA MET A 207 -9.62 1.00 -1.45
C MET A 207 -10.42 1.68 -0.35
N LEU A 208 -9.89 1.71 0.88
CA LEU A 208 -10.58 2.33 2.01
C LEU A 208 -10.70 3.85 1.82
N GLN A 209 -9.62 4.51 1.41
CA GLN A 209 -9.64 5.97 1.21
C GLN A 209 -10.53 6.36 0.03
N ALA A 210 -10.58 5.56 -1.03
CA ALA A 210 -11.54 5.73 -2.13
C ALA A 210 -12.98 5.62 -1.63
N ALA A 211 -13.28 4.62 -0.81
CA ALA A 211 -14.61 4.45 -0.24
C ALA A 211 -15.04 5.67 0.60
N LYS A 212 -14.12 6.25 1.38
CA LYS A 212 -14.35 7.49 2.13
C LYS A 212 -14.56 8.70 1.21
N LEU A 213 -13.71 8.87 0.20
CA LEU A 213 -13.79 9.98 -0.75
C LEU A 213 -15.15 10.03 -1.47
N LEU A 214 -15.71 8.87 -1.82
CA LEU A 214 -17.03 8.76 -2.48
C LEU A 214 -18.23 9.08 -1.58
N LEU A 215 -17.99 9.22 -0.27
CA LEU A 215 -18.97 9.60 0.74
C LEU A 215 -18.80 11.05 1.22
N VAL A 216 -17.81 11.77 0.71
CA VAL A 216 -17.64 13.20 1.01
C VAL A 216 -18.81 13.98 0.41
N GLU A 217 -19.44 14.80 1.24
CA GLU A 217 -20.53 15.70 0.90
C GLU A 217 -20.18 17.11 1.34
N ILE A 218 -19.57 17.89 0.43
CA ILE A 218 -19.24 19.30 0.63
C ILE A 218 -19.75 20.11 -0.57
N PRO A 219 -19.94 21.44 -0.45
CA PRO A 219 -20.31 22.28 -1.58
C PRO A 219 -19.41 22.08 -2.81
N ASP A 220 -19.91 22.28 -4.03
CA ASP A 220 -19.11 22.17 -5.28
C ASP A 220 -18.35 20.84 -5.52
N TRP A 221 -18.52 19.83 -4.66
CA TRP A 221 -18.03 18.47 -4.84
C TRP A 221 -19.17 17.61 -5.38
N ASP A 222 -19.21 17.42 -6.70
CA ASP A 222 -20.28 16.65 -7.35
C ASP A 222 -20.09 15.15 -7.10
N THR A 223 -20.57 14.67 -5.96
CA THR A 223 -20.46 13.28 -5.53
C THR A 223 -20.99 12.30 -6.59
N LYS A 224 -21.96 12.68 -7.43
CA LYS A 224 -22.47 11.80 -8.49
C LYS A 224 -21.46 11.64 -9.63
N SER A 225 -20.91 12.75 -10.12
CA SER A 225 -19.85 12.73 -11.14
C SER A 225 -18.59 12.02 -10.65
N ILE A 226 -18.23 12.22 -9.38
CA ILE A 226 -17.06 11.57 -8.77
C ILE A 226 -17.26 10.04 -8.67
N ARG A 227 -18.46 9.58 -8.27
CA ARG A 227 -18.80 8.14 -8.26
C ARG A 227 -18.81 7.51 -9.66
N GLN A 228 -19.12 8.29 -10.70
CA GLN A 228 -19.00 7.82 -12.08
C GLN A 228 -17.55 7.76 -12.55
N THR A 229 -16.74 8.74 -12.14
CA THR A 229 -15.31 8.81 -12.46
C THR A 229 -14.54 7.66 -11.81
N LEU A 230 -14.83 7.39 -10.54
CA LEU A 230 -14.27 6.28 -9.78
C LEU A 230 -15.40 5.33 -9.37
N ASP A 231 -15.76 4.42 -10.28
CA ASP A 231 -16.72 3.34 -10.03
C ASP A 231 -16.09 2.27 -9.13
N LEU A 232 -15.96 2.60 -7.85
CA LEU A 232 -15.30 1.74 -6.87
C LEU A 232 -16.05 0.42 -6.69
N THR A 233 -17.37 0.40 -6.82
CA THR A 233 -18.16 -0.84 -6.72
C THR A 233 -17.72 -1.85 -7.77
N ASN A 234 -17.63 -1.43 -9.03
CA ASN A 234 -17.14 -2.27 -10.13
C ASN A 234 -15.66 -2.63 -9.95
N ILE A 235 -14.82 -1.70 -9.50
CA ILE A 235 -13.40 -1.98 -9.18
C ILE A 235 -13.28 -3.08 -8.12
N LEU A 236 -14.09 -3.04 -7.06
CA LEU A 236 -14.08 -4.06 -6.01
C LEU A 236 -14.52 -5.42 -6.53
N ASP A 237 -15.51 -5.49 -7.43
CA ASP A 237 -15.91 -6.73 -8.11
C ASP A 237 -14.79 -7.30 -8.98
N GLN A 238 -14.13 -6.46 -9.77
CA GLN A 238 -12.99 -6.86 -10.59
C GLN A 238 -11.85 -7.38 -9.71
N MET A 239 -11.55 -6.71 -8.59
CA MET A 239 -10.53 -7.15 -7.64
C MET A 239 -10.87 -8.51 -7.02
N VAL A 240 -12.12 -8.75 -6.64
CA VAL A 240 -12.58 -10.08 -6.18
C VAL A 240 -12.35 -11.12 -7.28
N SER A 241 -12.79 -10.85 -8.50
CA SER A 241 -12.63 -11.77 -9.63
C SER A 241 -11.15 -12.09 -9.91
N CYS A 242 -10.28 -11.08 -9.90
CA CYS A 242 -8.85 -11.25 -10.08
C CYS A 242 -8.22 -12.11 -8.97
N TYR A 243 -8.57 -11.89 -7.69
CA TYR A 243 -8.03 -12.71 -6.60
C TYR A 243 -8.54 -14.15 -6.62
N GLU A 244 -9.80 -14.37 -6.99
CA GLU A 244 -10.36 -15.71 -7.16
C GLU A 244 -9.65 -16.46 -8.29
N GLU A 245 -9.47 -15.80 -9.44
CA GLU A 245 -8.78 -16.36 -10.59
C GLU A 245 -7.31 -16.65 -10.28
N ALA A 246 -6.59 -15.73 -9.65
CA ALA A 246 -5.21 -15.95 -9.26
C ALA A 246 -5.08 -17.13 -8.29
N THR A 247 -6.01 -17.26 -7.34
CA THR A 247 -6.05 -18.38 -6.40
C THR A 247 -6.29 -19.70 -7.13
N ARG A 248 -7.21 -19.72 -8.10
CA ARG A 248 -7.47 -20.89 -8.96
C ARG A 248 -6.22 -21.29 -9.74
N LEU A 249 -5.54 -20.34 -10.37
CA LEU A 249 -4.29 -20.56 -11.12
C LEU A 249 -3.19 -21.11 -10.22
N ARG A 250 -3.01 -20.54 -9.02
CA ARG A 250 -2.06 -21.05 -8.01
C ARG A 250 -2.38 -22.48 -7.63
N ARG A 251 -3.62 -22.81 -7.29
CA ARG A 251 -4.04 -24.18 -6.95
C ARG A 251 -3.76 -25.15 -8.09
N ALA A 252 -4.04 -24.76 -9.34
CA ALA A 252 -3.76 -25.59 -10.51
C ALA A 252 -2.24 -25.78 -10.74
N ALA A 253 -1.43 -24.76 -10.50
CA ALA A 253 0.04 -24.87 -10.55
C ALA A 253 0.58 -25.80 -9.45
N VAL A 254 0.12 -25.63 -8.20
CA VAL A 254 0.49 -26.50 -7.07
C VAL A 254 0.08 -27.93 -7.35
N LYS A 255 -1.15 -28.21 -7.81
CA LYS A 255 -1.59 -29.57 -8.18
C LYS A 255 -0.69 -30.19 -9.24
N ARG A 256 -0.24 -29.44 -10.25
CA ARG A 256 0.71 -29.93 -11.26
C ARG A 256 2.09 -30.29 -10.70
N VAL A 257 2.54 -29.60 -9.65
CA VAL A 257 3.83 -29.84 -8.98
C VAL A 257 3.73 -30.94 -7.91
N VAL A 258 2.61 -31.00 -7.18
CA VAL A 258 2.39 -31.84 -5.98
C VAL A 258 1.88 -33.25 -6.34
N PHE A 259 1.74 -33.60 -7.62
CA PHE A 259 1.61 -35.00 -8.06
C PHE A 259 2.78 -35.92 -7.61
N SER A 260 3.80 -35.41 -6.90
CA SER A 260 4.89 -36.20 -6.30
C SER A 260 4.87 -36.36 -4.77
N THR A 261 4.04 -35.68 -3.97
CA THR A 261 4.01 -35.87 -2.50
C THR A 261 2.69 -35.37 -1.88
N LEU A 262 2.00 -36.25 -1.15
CA LEU A 262 0.79 -36.05 -0.31
C LEU A 262 0.86 -34.75 0.53
N GLU A 263 -0.20 -34.05 0.95
CA GLU A 263 -1.55 -34.43 1.42
C GLU A 263 -2.61 -33.42 0.92
N GLU A 264 -3.88 -33.82 0.89
CA GLU A 264 -5.01 -32.94 0.64
C GLU A 264 -5.09 -31.85 1.73
N GLU A 265 -4.85 -30.59 1.35
CA GLU A 265 -5.13 -29.44 2.22
C GLU A 265 -6.56 -29.54 2.77
N SER A 266 -6.68 -29.45 4.11
CA SER A 266 -7.95 -29.43 4.82
C SER A 266 -8.95 -28.46 4.17
N PRO A 267 -10.17 -28.90 3.80
CA PRO A 267 -11.16 -28.05 3.14
C PRO A 267 -11.69 -26.91 4.02
N ASN A 268 -11.31 -26.85 5.30
CA ASN A 268 -11.87 -25.92 6.28
C ASN A 268 -10.90 -24.82 6.75
N GLU A 269 -9.67 -24.76 6.23
CA GLU A 269 -8.74 -23.70 6.61
C GLU A 269 -8.98 -22.45 5.76
N MET A 270 -9.48 -21.39 6.41
CA MET A 270 -9.71 -20.09 5.79
C MET A 270 -8.36 -19.47 5.39
N THR A 271 -7.96 -19.69 4.13
CA THR A 271 -6.72 -19.09 3.61
C THR A 271 -6.77 -17.55 3.71
N SER A 272 -5.62 -16.91 3.92
CA SER A 272 -5.53 -15.44 4.00
C SER A 272 -6.12 -14.73 2.77
N MET A 273 -6.07 -15.37 1.60
CA MET A 273 -6.67 -14.88 0.36
C MET A 273 -8.19 -14.92 0.38
N LEU A 274 -8.77 -16.02 0.87
CA LEU A 274 -10.22 -16.12 1.02
C LEU A 274 -10.74 -15.06 2.01
N LYS A 275 -9.96 -14.79 3.07
CA LYS A 275 -10.29 -13.72 4.03
C LYS A 275 -10.30 -12.35 3.34
N LEU A 276 -9.25 -12.03 2.60
CA LEU A 276 -9.15 -10.79 1.82
C LEU A 276 -10.33 -10.62 0.85
N ILE A 277 -10.72 -11.66 0.12
CA ILE A 277 -11.88 -11.62 -0.79
C ILE A 277 -13.17 -11.27 -0.02
N LYS A 278 -13.40 -11.90 1.13
CA LYS A 278 -14.57 -11.60 1.96
C LYS A 278 -14.53 -10.18 2.55
N GLU A 279 -13.35 -9.66 2.88
CA GLU A 279 -13.16 -8.29 3.35
C GLU A 279 -13.44 -7.24 2.23
N ILE A 280 -13.03 -7.53 0.98
CA ILE A 280 -13.34 -6.68 -0.18
C ILE A 280 -14.85 -6.69 -0.48
N ARG A 281 -15.50 -7.86 -0.44
CA ARG A 281 -16.96 -7.97 -0.58
C ARG A 281 -17.70 -7.18 0.48
N TRP A 282 -17.24 -7.27 1.73
CA TRP A 282 -17.81 -6.49 2.82
C TRP A 282 -17.72 -4.99 2.55
N LEU A 283 -16.55 -4.50 2.10
CA LEU A 283 -16.35 -3.09 1.79
C LEU A 283 -17.31 -2.62 0.68
N LYS A 284 -17.51 -3.43 -0.36
CA LYS A 284 -18.48 -3.16 -1.43
C LYS A 284 -19.89 -3.02 -0.87
N CYS A 285 -20.38 -4.03 -0.16
CA CYS A 285 -21.74 -4.01 0.39
C CYS A 285 -21.95 -2.84 1.36
N TRP A 286 -20.92 -2.53 2.17
CA TRP A 286 -20.92 -1.39 3.06
C TRP A 286 -21.08 -0.08 2.29
N LEU A 287 -20.32 0.10 1.21
CA LEU A 287 -20.35 1.30 0.38
C LEU A 287 -21.69 1.47 -0.34
N GLU A 288 -22.22 0.42 -0.96
CA GLU A 288 -23.51 0.43 -1.64
C GLU A 288 -24.66 0.78 -0.67
N SER A 289 -24.61 0.22 0.54
CA SER A 289 -25.57 0.53 1.59
C SER A 289 -25.52 2.00 2.01
N ARG A 290 -24.33 2.64 1.99
CA ARG A 290 -24.16 4.07 2.27
C ARG A 290 -24.72 4.92 1.13
N PHE A 291 -24.49 4.54 -0.12
CA PHE A 291 -25.06 5.25 -1.27
C PHE A 291 -26.60 5.28 -1.26
N ASN A 292 -27.22 4.21 -0.77
CA ASN A 292 -28.69 4.09 -0.70
C ASN A 292 -29.29 4.71 0.57
N GLY A 293 -28.49 5.29 1.47
CA GLY A 293 -28.97 5.85 2.75
C GLY A 293 -29.61 4.83 3.69
N SER A 294 -29.37 3.53 3.47
CA SER A 294 -30.10 2.43 4.12
C SER A 294 -29.35 1.81 5.31
N TRP A 295 -28.29 2.45 5.82
CA TRP A 295 -27.53 1.94 6.96
C TRP A 295 -28.36 2.02 8.25
N ARG A 296 -29.08 0.94 8.55
CA ARG A 296 -29.27 0.48 9.94
C ARG A 296 -28.08 -0.41 10.28
N GLU A 297 -27.73 -0.60 11.55
CA GLU A 297 -26.74 -1.61 11.95
C GLU A 297 -27.22 -2.99 11.46
N VAL A 298 -26.85 -3.35 10.24
CA VAL A 298 -27.23 -4.62 9.64
C VAL A 298 -26.31 -5.66 10.25
N GLY A 299 -26.88 -6.50 11.12
CA GLY A 299 -26.15 -7.55 11.82
C GLY A 299 -25.39 -8.47 10.88
N GLU A 300 -24.29 -9.04 11.40
CA GLU A 300 -23.37 -9.96 10.72
C GLU A 300 -24.09 -11.12 9.99
N GLU A 301 -25.32 -11.44 10.38
CA GLU A 301 -26.16 -12.49 9.78
C GLU A 301 -26.64 -12.20 8.35
N THR A 302 -26.64 -10.94 7.89
CA THR A 302 -27.12 -10.59 6.53
C THR A 302 -26.07 -10.86 5.45
N TYR A 303 -24.82 -11.10 5.85
CA TYR A 303 -23.68 -11.25 4.94
C TYR A 303 -22.97 -12.58 5.13
N GLN A 304 -23.65 -13.69 4.81
CA GLN A 304 -23.10 -15.05 4.95
C GLN A 304 -21.73 -15.25 4.24
N ASP A 305 -21.38 -14.40 3.27
CA ASP A 305 -20.14 -14.44 2.51
C ASP A 305 -19.19 -13.23 2.67
N ALA A 306 -19.49 -12.28 3.57
CA ALA A 306 -18.65 -11.10 3.80
C ALA A 306 -18.08 -11.09 5.22
N LEU A 307 -16.83 -10.65 5.37
CA LEU A 307 -16.17 -10.55 6.67
C LEU A 307 -15.80 -9.09 6.93
N LYS A 308 -16.17 -8.58 8.09
CA LYS A 308 -15.73 -7.25 8.52
C LYS A 308 -14.19 -7.21 8.54
N PRO A 309 -13.55 -6.23 7.87
CA PRO A 309 -12.12 -6.14 7.83
C PRO A 309 -11.50 -6.06 9.21
N THR A 310 -10.49 -6.90 9.45
CA THR A 310 -9.67 -6.85 10.67
C THR A 310 -8.48 -5.90 10.53
N TRP A 311 -8.35 -5.22 9.38
CA TRP A 311 -7.32 -4.22 9.19
C TRP A 311 -7.65 -3.00 10.04
N SER A 312 -7.18 -3.01 11.28
CA SER A 312 -6.92 -1.83 12.08
C SER A 312 -5.79 -1.04 11.41
N LEU A 313 -6.12 -0.36 10.31
CA LEU A 313 -5.53 0.94 10.06
C LEU A 313 -6.03 1.78 11.24
N GLY A 314 -5.14 2.26 12.11
CA GLY A 314 -5.40 2.88 13.43
C GLY A 314 -6.27 4.14 13.46
N LEU A 315 -7.23 4.24 12.55
CA LEU A 315 -8.31 5.20 12.43
C LEU A 315 -9.69 4.54 12.26
N LEU A 316 -9.77 3.20 12.09
CA LEU A 316 -11.05 2.50 11.87
C LEU A 316 -11.83 2.15 13.14
N GLU A 317 -11.17 1.94 14.28
CA GLU A 317 -11.85 1.56 15.53
C GLU A 317 -12.02 2.73 16.52
N GLU A 318 -11.22 3.80 16.42
CA GLU A 318 -11.25 4.92 17.39
C GLU A 318 -11.96 6.19 16.92
N MET A 319 -12.32 6.29 15.64
CA MET A 319 -13.18 7.38 15.18
C MET A 319 -14.63 7.00 15.46
N PRO A 320 -15.39 7.73 16.29
CA PRO A 320 -16.81 7.49 16.45
C PRO A 320 -17.48 7.78 15.10
N TRP A 321 -17.80 6.74 14.35
CA TRP A 321 -18.50 6.81 13.06
C TRP A 321 -19.96 7.22 13.27
N LYS A 322 -20.19 8.45 13.71
CA LYS A 322 -21.45 9.17 13.51
C LYS A 322 -21.31 9.99 12.23
N ILE A 323 -21.50 9.31 11.10
CA ILE A 323 -22.05 9.96 9.89
C ILE A 323 -23.50 9.52 9.82
#